data_AF-A0A7J4EHQ8-F1
#
_entry.id   AF-A0A7J4EHQ8-F1
#
_cell.length_a   1.000
_cell.length_b   1.000
_cell.length_c   1.000
_cell.angle_alpha   90.00
_cell.angle_beta   90.00
_cell.angle_gamma   90.00
#
_symmetry.space_group_name_H-M   'P 1'
#
loop_
_entity.id
_entity.type
_entity.pdbx_description
1 polymer ?
#
loop_
_entity_poly.entity_id
_entity_poly.type
_entity_poly.pdbx_seq_one_letter_code
_entity_poly.pdbx_strand_id
1 'polypeptide(L)'
;MLKQQKNKYDIVVVDVYRDLTISYHMATVEFFREIKNILHPTGVRCVDMAARAATQLVDIIGNTLLQAHPNGLHGEGSYPI
;
A
#
# COMPACT_ATOMS: atom_id res chain seq x y z
N MET A 1 10.47 11.39 8.46
CA MET A 1 10.48 10.17 9.31
C MET A 1 9.18 10.13 10.09
N LEU A 2 8.25 9.21 9.74
CA LEU A 2 6.98 9.04 10.46
C LEU A 2 7.29 8.54 11.87
N LYS A 3 6.87 9.30 12.89
CA LYS A 3 7.06 8.93 14.31
C LYS A 3 6.23 7.68 14.62
N GLN A 4 6.88 6.66 15.18
CA GLN A 4 6.28 5.38 15.57
C GLN A 4 5.22 5.57 16.68
N GLN A 5 3.97 5.78 16.30
CA GLN A 5 2.83 5.67 17.22
C GLN A 5 1.81 4.72 16.59
N LYS A 6 1.56 3.60 17.27
CA LYS A 6 0.73 2.51 16.76
C LYS A 6 -0.75 2.92 16.71
N ASN A 7 -1.49 2.36 15.76
CA ASN A 7 -2.96 2.40 15.67
C ASN A 7 -3.56 3.82 15.82
N LYS A 8 -3.10 4.77 15.01
CA LYS A 8 -3.55 6.16 15.04
C LYS A 8 -4.58 6.52 13.98
N TYR A 9 -4.63 5.74 12.91
CA TYR A 9 -5.36 6.12 11.71
C TYR A 9 -6.35 5.01 11.33
N ASP A 10 -7.57 5.42 11.01
CA ASP A 10 -8.57 4.53 10.41
C ASP A 10 -8.36 4.40 8.90
N ILE A 11 -7.82 5.44 8.27
CA ILE A 11 -7.61 5.51 6.83
C ILE A 11 -6.24 6.10 6.53
N VAL A 12 -5.48 5.45 5.65
CA VAL A 12 -4.26 6.00 5.05
C VAL A 12 -4.35 5.90 3.53
N VAL A 13 -4.23 7.04 2.85
CA VAL A 13 -4.21 7.12 1.38
C VAL A 13 -2.79 7.47 0.94
N VAL A 14 -2.23 6.67 0.02
CA VAL A 14 -0.92 6.89 -0.58
C VAL A 14 -1.10 7.24 -2.05
N ASP A 15 -0.90 8.51 -2.40
CA ASP A 15 -1.01 9.04 -3.76
C ASP A 15 0.36 9.56 -4.23
N VAL A 16 1.21 8.64 -4.69
CA VAL A 16 2.62 8.93 -5.03
C VAL A 16 3.06 8.29 -6.35
N TYR A 17 2.21 7.54 -7.03
CA TYR A 17 2.57 6.71 -8.19
C TYR A 17 2.21 7.37 -9.53
N ARG A 18 2.27 8.70 -9.60
CA ARG A 18 1.88 9.50 -10.78
C ARG A 18 3.00 9.75 -11.79
N ASP A 19 4.27 9.56 -11.40
CA ASP A 19 5.43 9.78 -12.27
C ASP A 19 6.60 8.85 -11.88
N LEU A 20 7.65 8.77 -12.71
CA LEU A 20 8.83 7.88 -12.57
C LEU A 20 9.71 8.19 -11.34
N THR A 21 9.37 9.19 -10.53
CA THR A 21 10.12 9.64 -9.35
C THR A 21 9.59 9.04 -8.04
N ILE A 22 8.90 7.90 -8.09
CA ILE A 22 8.52 7.15 -6.88
C ILE A 22 9.80 6.85 -6.10
N SER A 23 9.85 7.33 -4.87
CA SER A 23 10.99 7.03 -4.01
C SER A 23 11.01 5.53 -3.72
N TYR A 24 12.14 4.87 -3.93
CA TYR A 24 12.30 3.41 -3.75
C TYR A 24 11.74 2.88 -2.42
N HIS A 25 11.83 3.67 -1.34
CA HIS A 25 11.30 3.30 -0.04
C HIS A 25 9.78 3.07 -0.04
N MET A 26 9.01 3.75 -0.90
CA MET A 26 7.55 3.62 -0.97
C MET A 26 7.10 2.36 -1.73
N ALA A 27 8.04 1.61 -2.30
CA ALA A 27 7.79 0.40 -3.07
C ALA A 27 8.28 -0.87 -2.36
N THR A 28 8.53 -0.82 -1.05
CA THR A 28 9.07 -1.96 -0.28
C THR A 28 8.03 -2.58 0.66
N VAL A 29 8.27 -3.84 1.06
CA VAL A 29 7.45 -4.56 2.05
C VAL A 29 7.49 -3.82 3.40
N GLU A 30 8.64 -3.28 3.77
CA GLU A 30 8.89 -2.58 5.02
C GLU A 30 8.01 -1.34 5.14
N PHE A 31 7.91 -0.54 4.09
CA PHE A 31 7.02 0.63 4.07
C PHE A 31 5.55 0.24 4.28
N PHE A 32 5.09 -0.81 3.61
CA PHE A 32 3.71 -1.27 3.82
C PHE A 32 3.47 -1.89 5.21
N ARG A 33 4.51 -2.46 5.84
CA ARG A 33 4.46 -2.87 7.25
C ARG A 33 4.43 -1.68 8.19
N GLU A 34 5.16 -0.61 7.90
CA GLU A 34 5.08 0.64 8.68
C GLU A 34 3.67 1.23 8.63
N ILE A 35 3.04 1.28 7.44
CA ILE A 35 1.64 1.74 7.33
C ILE A 35 0.70 0.83 8.12
N LYS A 36 0.87 -0.50 8.03
CA LYS A 36 0.07 -1.44 8.83
C LYS A 36 0.18 -1.16 10.33
N ASN A 37 1.37 -0.85 10.82
CA ASN A 37 1.60 -0.64 12.25
C ASN A 37 0.97 0.64 12.79
N ILE A 38 0.71 1.64 11.94
CA ILE A 38 0.07 2.90 12.33
C ILE A 38 -1.45 2.89 12.09
N LEU A 39 -1.97 1.91 11.34
CA LEU A 39 -3.42 1.73 11.15
C LEU A 39 -4.04 1.03 12.35
N HIS A 40 -5.30 1.37 12.64
CA HIS A 40 -6.13 0.52 13.51
C HIS A 40 -6.24 -0.90 12.93
N PRO A 41 -6.53 -1.93 13.75
CA PRO A 41 -6.69 -3.30 13.27
C PRO A 41 -7.72 -3.46 12.14
N THR A 42 -8.75 -2.62 12.12
CA THR A 42 -9.80 -2.54 11.08
C THR A 42 -9.57 -1.38 10.09
N GLY A 43 -8.42 -0.70 10.19
CA GLY A 43 -8.10 0.45 9.37
C GLY A 43 -7.82 0.05 7.92
N VAL A 44 -8.19 0.93 7.01
CA VAL A 44 -8.11 0.71 5.56
C VAL A 44 -6.92 1.49 4.99
N ARG A 45 -6.19 0.88 4.07
CA ARG A 45 -5.18 1.55 3.25
C ARG A 45 -5.64 1.59 1.80
N CYS A 46 -5.56 2.75 1.17
CA CYS A 46 -5.77 2.93 -0.26
C CYS A 46 -4.47 3.39 -0.92
N VAL A 47 -4.16 2.84 -2.08
CA VAL A 47 -2.99 3.22 -2.87
C VAL A 47 -3.47 3.67 -4.25
N ASP A 48 -3.28 4.95 -4.57
CA ASP A 48 -3.54 5.48 -5.90
C ASP A 48 -2.33 5.19 -6.79
N MET A 49 -2.47 4.11 -7.57
CA MET A 49 -1.55 3.73 -8.62
C MET A 49 -2.05 4.39 -9.90
N ALA A 50 -1.59 5.60 -10.22
CA ALA A 50 -1.97 6.34 -11.44
C ALA A 50 -1.42 5.70 -12.74
N ALA A 51 -1.47 4.38 -12.82
CA ALA A 51 -1.13 3.58 -13.97
C ALA A 51 -2.26 3.73 -15.01
N ARG A 52 -1.89 4.14 -16.23
CA ARG A 52 -2.84 4.22 -17.37
C ARG A 52 -3.33 2.84 -17.85
N ALA A 53 -2.70 1.74 -17.39
CA ALA A 53 -3.07 0.36 -17.66
C ALA A 53 -2.57 -0.56 -16.53
N ALA A 54 -3.05 -1.80 -16.45
CA ALA A 54 -2.48 -2.86 -15.60
C ALA A 54 -1.06 -3.19 -16.08
N THR A 55 -0.11 -2.38 -15.62
CA THR A 55 1.31 -2.50 -15.98
C THR A 55 2.01 -3.44 -14.99
N GLN A 56 3.20 -3.93 -15.35
CA GLN A 56 4.07 -4.70 -14.45
C GLN A 56 4.29 -3.99 -13.10
N LEU A 57 4.22 -2.65 -13.06
CA LEU A 57 4.32 -1.88 -11.82
C LEU A 57 3.15 -2.16 -10.87
N VAL A 58 1.93 -2.31 -11.39
CA VAL A 58 0.75 -2.65 -10.60
C VAL A 58 0.93 -4.03 -9.95
N ASP A 59 1.42 -5.01 -10.72
CA ASP A 59 1.68 -6.36 -10.21
C ASP A 59 2.79 -6.37 -9.15
N ILE A 60 3.88 -5.63 -9.38
CA ILE A 60 4.99 -5.55 -8.43
C ILE A 60 4.51 -4.92 -7.12
N ILE A 61 3.83 -3.77 -7.17
CA ILE A 61 3.35 -3.11 -5.95
C ILE A 61 2.27 -3.94 -5.26
N GLY A 62 1.35 -4.55 -6.01
CA GLY A 62 0.33 -5.46 -5.50
C GLY A 62 0.93 -6.67 -4.78
N ASN A 63 1.94 -7.31 -5.37
CA ASN A 63 2.63 -8.45 -4.76
C ASN A 63 3.46 -8.05 -3.54
N THR A 64 4.14 -6.92 -3.57
CA THR A 64 4.84 -6.36 -2.41
C THR A 64 3.86 -6.05 -1.28
N LEU A 65 2.68 -5.53 -1.61
CA LEU A 65 1.61 -5.28 -0.65
C LEU A 65 1.13 -6.58 -0.01
N LEU A 66 0.86 -7.62 -0.80
CA LEU A 66 0.44 -8.93 -0.32
C LEU A 66 1.48 -9.54 0.63
N GLN A 67 2.78 -9.43 0.32
CA GLN A 67 3.86 -9.91 1.19
C GLN A 67 3.94 -9.19 2.55
N ALA A 68 3.50 -7.93 2.62
CA ALA A 68 3.40 -7.20 3.88
C ALA A 68 2.21 -7.68 4.76
N HIS A 69 1.27 -8.45 4.20
CA HIS A 69 0.06 -8.95 4.85
C HIS A 69 -0.08 -10.47 4.73
N PRO A 70 0.61 -11.25 5.58
CA PRO A 70 0.58 -12.72 5.51
C PRO A 70 -0.80 -13.34 5.76
N ASN A 71 -1.77 -12.58 6.29
CA ASN A 71 -3.14 -13.05 6.54
C ASN A 71 -4.13 -12.63 5.44
N GLY A 72 -3.63 -12.18 4.29
CA GLY A 72 -4.44 -11.68 3.17
C GLY A 72 -4.82 -10.21 3.31
N LEU A 73 -5.23 -9.62 2.18
CA LEU A 73 -5.89 -8.33 2.13
C LEU A 73 -7.39 -8.57 2.38
N HIS A 74 -7.97 -7.97 3.42
CA HIS A 74 -9.42 -7.82 3.48
C HIS A 74 -9.81 -6.70 2.51
N GLY A 75 -10.00 -7.06 1.25
CA GLY A 75 -10.45 -6.14 0.20
C GLY A 75 -11.52 -6.83 -0.64
N GLU A 76 -12.78 -6.47 -0.43
CA GLU A 76 -13.79 -6.63 -1.47
C GLU A 76 -13.39 -5.74 -2.64
N GLY A 77 -13.12 -6.34 -3.79
CA GLY A 77 -12.66 -5.62 -4.97
C GLY A 77 -11.72 -6.44 -5.83
N SER A 78 -12.21 -7.58 -6.31
CA SER A 78 -11.65 -8.21 -7.49
C SER A 78 -11.74 -7.17 -8.62
N TYR A 79 -10.62 -6.55 -9.00
CA TYR A 79 -10.51 -5.90 -10.29
C TYR A 79 -10.05 -6.98 -11.27
N PRO A 80 -10.95 -7.58 -12.07
CA PRO A 80 -10.52 -8.41 -13.17
C PRO A 80 -9.71 -7.56 -14.15
N ILE A 81 -8.63 -8.16 -14.64
CA ILE A 81 -7.85 -7.71 -15.81
C ILE A 81 -8.74 -7.49 -17.04
#